data_AF-A0A2N0L1N3-F1
#
_entry.id   AF-A0A2N0L1N3-F1
#
_cell.length_a   1.000
_cell.length_b   1.000
_cell.length_c   1.000
_cell.angle_alpha   90.00
_cell.angle_beta   90.00
_cell.angle_gamma   90.00
#
_symmetry.space_group_name_H-M   'P 1'
#
loop_
_entity.id
_entity.type
_entity.pdbx_description
1 polymer ?
#
loop_
_entity_poly.entity_id
_entity_poly.type
_entity_poly.pdbx_seq_one_letter_code
_entity_poly.pdbx_strand_id
1 'polypeptide(L)'
;MTLGGFQDLVSAVDLGKPGAGYGFIISNAGAFVYHPIVDFIKNKETITDFEPSLNPEVLLQMAERSPDEKIVVVNHLDQKSAKSSWIFLAPVPSSGWWVGIVLDQEQIFNTKEIIQRRQRQLLGIAMGTLAFLFFLSVLLFRAQSGAVSSLWAVSCSFSVVCIAGIAFLWITNITAESEANNRNISLIDQAIAAKVASDYASTAEKDPIYVPTGMYIQSIEFTSANNVTLTGYLWQKFSEDTPDSVKDIANGGAAGFILPEATKISVTESYREEDGGRTLVGWNFNAVIRQNFDFSKYPFDREELWIRIWPQDFGQGVVLTPDLISYGSTDPNDLPGLEKEDFVIEGWDLAGAFFSYRQNSYDTNFGKQSFVGQKDFPELYFNVRLKRQFLNAFVSNLIPLFSVILLLFAVLMLIRASEAGRQVFGFSTASVLSFCGGLFFVVILAHLNLRSSIGAQGIIYLESFYFVTYFALLSVALNSILSASPVEFRLIHFRDNFITRLLYWPLFSGALLIITLFAFA
;
A
#
# COMPACT_ATOMS: atom_id res chain seq x y z
N MET A 1 -11.24 -45.74 -3.12
CA MET A 1 -11.64 -44.32 -2.98
C MET A 1 -12.64 -44.03 -4.09
N THR A 2 -13.79 -43.43 -3.78
CA THR A 2 -14.75 -42.99 -4.81
C THR A 2 -14.22 -41.73 -5.50
N LEU A 3 -14.74 -41.39 -6.69
CA LEU A 3 -14.37 -40.16 -7.39
C LEU A 3 -14.61 -38.92 -6.53
N GLY A 4 -15.79 -38.82 -5.91
CA GLY A 4 -16.12 -37.71 -5.01
C GLY A 4 -15.13 -37.60 -3.85
N GLY A 5 -14.81 -38.70 -3.17
CA GLY A 5 -13.84 -38.66 -2.07
C GLY A 5 -12.41 -38.32 -2.49
N PHE A 6 -12.05 -38.50 -3.77
CA PHE A 6 -10.76 -38.04 -4.31
C PHE A 6 -10.78 -36.54 -4.65
N GLN A 7 -11.91 -36.04 -5.18
CA GLN A 7 -12.12 -34.61 -5.42
C GLN A 7 -12.07 -33.82 -4.11
N ASP A 8 -12.73 -34.33 -3.06
CA ASP A 8 -12.73 -33.72 -1.72
C ASP A 8 -11.32 -33.65 -1.12
N LEU A 9 -10.47 -34.64 -1.41
CA LEU A 9 -9.09 -34.64 -0.93
C LEU A 9 -8.24 -33.58 -1.63
N VAL A 10 -8.41 -33.42 -2.95
CA VAL A 10 -7.69 -32.40 -3.74
C VAL A 10 -8.18 -30.99 -3.41
N SER A 11 -9.47 -30.80 -3.16
CA SER A 11 -10.01 -29.51 -2.73
C SER A 11 -9.50 -29.09 -1.35
N ALA A 12 -9.39 -30.05 -0.43
CA ALA A 12 -8.95 -29.82 0.95
C ALA A 12 -7.43 -29.64 1.12
N VAL A 13 -6.64 -29.64 0.03
CA VAL A 13 -5.19 -29.43 0.13
C VAL A 13 -4.90 -27.99 0.59
N ASP A 14 -4.35 -27.89 1.79
CA ASP A 14 -3.78 -26.66 2.33
C ASP A 14 -2.41 -26.39 1.69
N LEU A 15 -2.31 -25.23 1.03
CA LEU A 15 -1.11 -24.77 0.32
C LEU A 15 -0.39 -23.66 1.09
N GLY A 16 -0.67 -23.54 2.39
CA GLY A 16 -0.04 -22.61 3.30
C GLY A 16 -0.94 -21.41 3.61
N LYS A 17 -0.83 -20.34 2.81
CA LYS A 17 -1.68 -19.15 3.03
C LYS A 17 -2.98 -19.28 2.23
N PRO A 18 -4.14 -18.86 2.78
CA PRO A 18 -5.37 -18.75 2.02
C PRO A 18 -5.15 -17.91 0.76
N GLY A 19 -5.51 -18.46 -0.40
CA GLY A 19 -5.30 -17.83 -1.70
C GLY A 19 -3.90 -17.97 -2.30
N ALA A 20 -3.01 -18.81 -1.74
CA ALA A 20 -1.70 -19.10 -2.32
C ALA A 20 -1.74 -19.99 -3.57
N GLY A 21 -2.88 -20.65 -3.80
CA GLY A 21 -3.02 -21.59 -4.91
C GLY A 21 -4.24 -22.48 -4.79
N TYR A 22 -4.42 -23.37 -5.77
CA TYR A 22 -5.51 -24.33 -5.83
C TYR A 22 -5.09 -25.65 -6.47
N GLY A 23 -5.82 -26.71 -6.16
CA GLY A 23 -5.67 -28.02 -6.79
C GLY A 23 -6.68 -28.24 -7.90
N PHE A 24 -6.34 -29.05 -8.89
CA PHE A 24 -7.25 -29.51 -9.94
C PHE A 24 -6.93 -30.96 -10.34
N ILE A 25 -7.86 -31.62 -11.04
CA ILE A 25 -7.67 -32.97 -11.56
C ILE A 25 -8.00 -32.96 -13.05
N ILE A 26 -7.15 -33.57 -13.87
CA ILE A 26 -7.38 -33.77 -15.31
C ILE A 26 -7.36 -35.25 -15.66
N SER A 27 -8.16 -35.61 -16.67
CA SER A 27 -8.20 -36.95 -17.26
C SER A 27 -6.98 -37.21 -18.15
N ASN A 28 -6.83 -38.46 -18.61
CA ASN A 28 -5.80 -38.83 -19.59
C ASN A 28 -5.92 -38.07 -20.92
N ALA A 29 -7.12 -37.64 -21.29
CA ALA A 29 -7.40 -36.83 -22.47
C ALA A 29 -7.15 -35.32 -22.23
N GLY A 30 -6.73 -34.92 -21.03
CA GLY A 30 -6.49 -33.54 -20.66
C GLY A 30 -7.73 -32.73 -20.26
N ALA A 31 -8.93 -33.34 -20.25
CA ALA A 31 -10.16 -32.66 -19.81
C ALA A 31 -10.22 -32.56 -18.28
N PHE A 32 -10.70 -31.44 -17.74
CA PHE A 32 -10.86 -31.23 -16.30
C PHE A 32 -11.92 -32.16 -15.70
N VAL A 33 -11.51 -32.95 -14.70
CA VAL A 33 -12.38 -33.80 -13.87
C VAL A 33 -12.77 -33.05 -12.59
N TYR A 34 -11.89 -32.19 -12.10
CA TYR A 34 -12.13 -31.29 -10.98
C TYR A 34 -11.35 -30.00 -11.19
N HIS A 35 -11.99 -28.88 -10.94
CA HIS A 35 -11.40 -27.55 -10.96
C HIS A 35 -12.24 -26.64 -10.05
N PRO A 36 -11.65 -25.65 -9.34
CA PRO A 36 -12.42 -24.72 -8.51
C PRO A 36 -13.48 -23.94 -9.32
N ILE A 37 -13.20 -23.66 -10.59
CA ILE A 37 -14.16 -23.10 -11.54
C ILE A 37 -14.99 -24.24 -12.14
N VAL A 38 -16.23 -24.41 -11.66
CA VAL A 38 -17.13 -25.50 -12.06
C VAL A 38 -17.47 -25.45 -13.56
N ASP A 39 -17.50 -24.26 -14.16
CA ASP A 39 -17.83 -24.09 -15.58
C ASP A 39 -16.82 -24.76 -16.51
N PHE A 40 -15.53 -24.88 -16.10
CA PHE A 40 -14.53 -25.63 -16.88
C PHE A 40 -14.92 -27.09 -17.05
N ILE A 41 -15.55 -27.68 -16.03
CA ILE A 41 -16.03 -29.06 -16.06
C ILE A 41 -17.29 -29.16 -16.94
N LYS A 42 -18.24 -28.23 -16.77
CA LYS A 42 -19.49 -28.21 -17.53
C LYS A 42 -19.27 -28.02 -19.03
N ASN A 43 -18.34 -27.12 -19.38
CA ASN A 43 -17.98 -26.79 -20.75
C ASN A 43 -17.00 -27.79 -21.37
N LYS A 44 -16.50 -28.75 -20.59
CA LYS A 44 -15.48 -29.75 -21.00
C LYS A 44 -14.20 -29.10 -21.53
N GLU A 45 -13.77 -28.02 -20.87
CA GLU A 45 -12.50 -27.37 -21.18
C GLU A 45 -11.32 -28.31 -20.88
N THR A 46 -10.23 -28.10 -21.60
CA THR A 46 -9.03 -28.92 -21.50
C THR A 46 -7.87 -28.13 -20.91
N ILE A 47 -6.89 -28.84 -20.34
CA ILE A 47 -5.66 -28.23 -19.83
C ILE A 47 -4.89 -27.47 -20.92
N THR A 48 -5.07 -27.82 -22.19
CA THR A 48 -4.45 -27.11 -23.33
C THR A 48 -5.08 -25.72 -23.54
N ASP A 49 -6.36 -25.57 -23.23
CA ASP A 49 -7.06 -24.28 -23.32
C ASP A 49 -6.61 -23.35 -22.18
N PHE A 50 -6.28 -23.93 -21.02
CA PHE A 50 -5.76 -23.23 -19.85
C PHE A 50 -4.26 -22.90 -19.98
N GLU A 51 -3.46 -23.85 -20.44
CA GLU A 51 -2.01 -23.71 -20.63
C GLU A 51 -1.58 -24.44 -21.92
N PRO A 52 -1.39 -23.71 -23.03
CA PRO A 52 -1.10 -24.31 -24.34
C PRO A 52 0.17 -25.16 -24.38
N SER A 53 1.13 -24.92 -23.47
CA SER A 53 2.35 -25.73 -23.36
C SER A 53 2.09 -27.14 -22.79
N LEU A 54 0.94 -27.35 -22.15
CA LEU A 54 0.49 -28.62 -21.58
C LEU A 54 -0.57 -29.24 -22.48
N ASN A 55 -0.15 -29.98 -23.51
CA ASN A 55 -1.07 -30.75 -24.35
C ASN A 55 -1.09 -32.25 -23.95
N PRO A 56 -2.13 -33.03 -24.33
CA PRO A 56 -2.25 -34.43 -23.93
C PRO A 56 -1.09 -35.32 -24.42
N GLU A 57 -0.54 -35.03 -25.60
CA GLU A 57 0.61 -35.76 -26.15
C GLU A 57 1.87 -35.54 -25.33
N VAL A 58 2.10 -34.31 -24.85
CA VAL A 58 3.20 -33.93 -23.97
C VAL A 58 3.04 -34.61 -22.62
N LEU A 59 1.83 -34.63 -22.05
CA LEU A 59 1.54 -35.37 -20.81
C LEU A 59 1.78 -36.88 -20.96
N LEU A 60 1.38 -37.48 -22.09
CA LEU A 60 1.63 -38.89 -22.39
C LEU A 60 3.13 -39.19 -22.55
N GLN A 61 3.86 -38.38 -23.33
CA GLN A 61 5.31 -38.51 -23.50
C GLN A 61 6.05 -38.36 -22.17
N MET A 62 5.57 -37.49 -21.28
CA MET A 62 6.15 -37.27 -19.95
C MET A 62 5.86 -38.45 -19.01
N ALA A 63 4.66 -39.03 -19.05
CA ALA A 63 4.33 -40.25 -18.31
C ALA A 63 5.23 -41.44 -18.71
N GLU A 64 5.59 -41.53 -20.00
CA GLU A 64 6.41 -42.62 -20.54
C GLU A 64 7.92 -42.44 -20.28
N ARG A 65 8.42 -41.20 -20.26
CA ARG A 65 9.86 -40.90 -20.15
C ARG A 65 10.44 -41.06 -18.75
N SER A 66 9.66 -40.83 -17.70
CA SER A 66 10.15 -40.84 -16.33
C SER A 66 9.20 -41.54 -15.37
N PRO A 67 9.21 -42.89 -15.28
CA PRO A 67 8.44 -43.60 -14.26
C PRO A 67 8.83 -43.24 -12.81
N ASP A 68 10.02 -42.66 -12.60
CA ASP A 68 10.55 -42.25 -11.29
C ASP A 68 10.49 -40.73 -10.98
N GLU A 69 10.38 -39.83 -11.98
CA GLU A 69 10.10 -38.41 -11.72
C GLU A 69 8.59 -38.18 -11.62
N LYS A 70 8.11 -38.08 -10.38
CA LYS A 70 6.67 -38.08 -10.09
C LYS A 70 5.98 -36.72 -10.26
N ILE A 71 6.72 -35.64 -10.53
CA ILE A 71 6.19 -34.28 -10.53
C ILE A 71 6.81 -33.44 -11.66
N VAL A 72 5.95 -32.89 -12.52
CA VAL A 72 6.29 -31.93 -13.58
C VAL A 72 6.00 -30.52 -13.07
N VAL A 73 6.85 -29.55 -13.39
CA VAL A 73 6.65 -28.14 -13.02
C VAL A 73 6.67 -27.28 -14.29
N VAL A 74 5.64 -26.46 -14.47
CA VAL A 74 5.51 -25.53 -15.59
C VAL A 74 5.23 -24.12 -15.08
N ASN A 75 5.80 -23.11 -15.74
CA ASN A 75 5.45 -21.71 -15.50
C ASN A 75 4.18 -21.37 -16.28
N HIS A 76 3.19 -20.79 -15.60
CA HIS A 76 1.94 -20.35 -16.19
C HIS A 76 1.76 -18.86 -15.96
N LEU A 77 1.26 -18.16 -16.98
CA LEU A 77 0.88 -16.76 -16.90
C LEU A 77 -0.60 -16.65 -17.26
N ASP A 78 -1.42 -16.27 -16.29
CA ASP A 78 -2.84 -16.01 -16.55
C ASP A 78 -2.97 -14.67 -17.28
N GLN A 79 -3.57 -14.69 -18.48
CA GLN A 79 -3.73 -13.51 -19.32
C GLN A 79 -4.68 -12.46 -18.74
N LYS A 80 -5.66 -12.88 -17.94
CA LYS A 80 -6.68 -11.98 -17.38
C LYS A 80 -6.19 -11.31 -16.11
N SER A 81 -5.53 -12.08 -15.24
CA SER A 81 -5.00 -11.56 -13.97
C SER A 81 -3.56 -11.05 -14.04
N ALA A 82 -2.86 -11.29 -15.16
CA ALA A 82 -1.43 -11.09 -15.36
C ALA A 82 -0.55 -11.81 -14.31
N LYS A 83 -1.11 -12.79 -13.58
CA LYS A 83 -0.39 -13.48 -12.51
C LYS A 83 0.49 -14.60 -13.03
N SER A 84 1.73 -14.60 -12.54
CA SER A 84 2.68 -15.69 -12.76
C SER A 84 2.55 -16.75 -11.67
N SER A 85 2.32 -17.99 -12.09
CA SER A 85 2.11 -19.15 -11.23
C SER A 85 2.98 -20.33 -11.66
N TRP A 86 3.21 -21.27 -10.74
CA TRP A 86 3.75 -22.58 -11.05
C TRP A 86 2.64 -23.62 -11.05
N ILE A 87 2.61 -24.45 -12.08
CA ILE A 87 1.74 -25.62 -12.15
C ILE A 87 2.60 -26.86 -11.86
N PHE A 88 2.29 -27.54 -10.76
CA PHE A 88 2.87 -28.83 -10.38
C PHE A 88 1.91 -29.94 -10.79
N LEU A 89 2.35 -30.88 -11.62
CA LEU A 89 1.53 -31.99 -12.13
C LEU A 89 2.13 -33.33 -11.72
N ALA A 90 1.31 -34.21 -11.14
CA ALA A 90 1.70 -35.56 -10.78
C ALA A 90 0.72 -36.59 -11.35
N PRO A 91 1.19 -37.70 -11.94
CA PRO A 91 0.32 -38.73 -12.46
C PRO A 91 -0.27 -39.57 -11.33
N VAL A 92 -1.52 -40.01 -11.51
CA VAL A 92 -2.25 -40.93 -10.63
C VAL A 92 -2.14 -42.34 -11.21
N PRO A 93 -1.29 -43.24 -10.66
CA PRO A 93 -0.89 -44.48 -11.32
C PRO A 93 -2.03 -45.46 -11.62
N SER A 94 -3.12 -45.42 -10.85
CA SER A 94 -4.24 -46.37 -10.96
C SER A 94 -5.32 -45.97 -11.96
N SER A 95 -5.42 -44.68 -12.34
CA SER A 95 -6.47 -44.17 -13.22
C SER A 95 -5.96 -43.58 -14.54
N GLY A 96 -4.65 -43.30 -14.64
CA GLY A 96 -4.08 -42.55 -15.77
C GLY A 96 -4.47 -41.06 -15.77
N TRP A 97 -5.02 -40.56 -14.67
CA TRP A 97 -5.31 -39.15 -14.48
C TRP A 97 -4.10 -38.40 -13.93
N TRP A 98 -4.19 -37.08 -13.89
CA TRP A 98 -3.18 -36.23 -13.27
C TRP A 98 -3.81 -35.31 -12.23
N VAL A 99 -3.07 -35.10 -11.15
CA VAL A 99 -3.38 -34.06 -10.15
C VAL A 99 -2.47 -32.88 -10.42
N GLY A 100 -3.07 -31.70 -10.54
CA GLY A 100 -2.39 -30.43 -10.68
C GLY A 100 -2.51 -29.59 -9.42
N ILE A 101 -1.46 -28.84 -9.09
CA ILE A 101 -1.49 -27.79 -8.08
C ILE A 101 -0.93 -26.51 -8.73
N VAL A 102 -1.70 -25.44 -8.68
CA VAL A 102 -1.26 -24.10 -9.09
C VAL A 102 -0.82 -23.32 -7.86
N LEU A 103 0.39 -22.77 -7.87
CA LEU A 103 0.94 -21.93 -6.79
C LEU A 103 1.37 -20.56 -7.33
N ASP A 104 0.94 -19.50 -6.64
CA ASP A 104 1.27 -18.10 -6.96
C ASP A 104 2.76 -17.82 -6.64
N GLN A 105 3.52 -17.39 -7.65
CA GLN A 105 4.96 -17.13 -7.48
C GLN A 105 5.22 -15.91 -6.59
N GLU A 106 4.42 -14.86 -6.74
CA GLU A 106 4.62 -13.61 -6.01
C GLU A 106 4.37 -13.83 -4.52
N GLN A 107 3.36 -14.61 -4.14
CA GLN A 107 3.09 -14.89 -2.72
C GLN A 107 4.23 -15.65 -2.03
N ILE A 108 4.98 -16.46 -2.79
CA ILE A 108 6.12 -17.22 -2.27
C ILE A 108 7.36 -16.32 -2.15
N PHE A 109 7.68 -15.54 -3.19
CA PHE A 109 8.88 -14.68 -3.19
C PHE A 109 8.71 -13.40 -2.37
N ASN A 110 7.52 -12.81 -2.33
CA ASN A 110 7.22 -11.57 -1.59
C ASN A 110 6.86 -11.84 -0.13
N THR A 111 7.54 -12.79 0.51
CA THR A 111 7.45 -12.94 1.96
C THR A 111 8.06 -11.70 2.63
N LYS A 112 7.28 -11.02 3.49
CA LYS A 112 7.68 -9.77 4.17
C LYS A 112 9.09 -9.82 4.78
N GLU A 113 9.49 -10.96 5.34
CA GLU A 113 10.81 -11.15 5.93
C GLU A 113 11.96 -11.00 4.93
N ILE A 114 11.80 -11.51 3.71
CA ILE A 114 12.83 -11.45 2.66
C ILE A 114 13.00 -10.00 2.19
N ILE A 115 11.88 -9.30 1.96
CA ILE A 115 11.87 -7.89 1.53
C ILE A 115 12.51 -7.01 2.61
N GLN A 116 12.09 -7.15 3.87
CA GLN A 116 12.63 -6.38 4.98
C GLN A 116 14.13 -6.65 5.21
N ARG A 117 14.56 -7.91 5.10
CA ARG A 117 15.99 -8.27 5.24
C ARG A 117 16.82 -7.63 4.12
N ARG A 118 16.33 -7.67 2.88
CA ARG A 118 17.00 -7.04 1.73
C ARG A 118 17.09 -5.52 1.91
N GLN A 119 16.01 -4.87 2.34
CA GLN A 119 16.00 -3.43 2.61
C GLN A 119 17.00 -3.03 3.70
N ARG A 120 17.07 -3.77 4.81
CA ARG A 120 18.04 -3.51 5.88
C ARG A 120 19.50 -3.67 5.41
N GLN A 121 19.78 -4.68 4.59
CA GLN A 121 21.12 -4.89 4.04
C GLN A 121 21.52 -3.75 3.08
N LEU A 122 20.61 -3.34 2.18
CA LEU A 122 20.84 -2.22 1.29
C LEU A 122 21.07 -0.92 2.06
N LEU A 123 20.28 -0.67 3.11
CA LEU A 123 20.44 0.48 3.98
C LEU A 123 21.80 0.47 4.69
N GLY A 124 22.21 -0.67 5.24
CA GLY A 124 23.51 -0.82 5.89
C GLY A 124 24.69 -0.54 4.94
N ILE A 125 24.62 -1.05 3.71
CA ILE A 125 25.64 -0.80 2.67
C ILE A 125 25.67 0.69 2.29
N ALA A 126 24.51 1.31 2.09
CA ALA A 126 24.41 2.73 1.75
C ALA A 126 24.99 3.61 2.87
N MET A 127 24.61 3.35 4.13
CA MET A 127 25.13 4.09 5.29
C MET A 127 26.64 3.89 5.47
N GLY A 128 27.15 2.68 5.27
CA GLY A 128 28.59 2.40 5.28
C GLY A 128 29.35 3.16 4.18
N THR A 129 28.75 3.24 2.98
CA THR A 129 29.31 3.99 1.84
C THR A 129 29.33 5.49 2.11
N LEU A 130 28.24 6.05 2.64
CA LEU A 130 28.14 7.45 3.03
C LEU A 130 29.15 7.81 4.12
N ALA A 131 29.30 6.96 5.14
CA ALA A 131 30.31 7.13 6.18
C ALA A 131 31.74 7.10 5.61
N PHE A 132 32.03 6.15 4.71
CA PHE A 132 33.31 6.07 4.03
C PHE A 132 33.62 7.34 3.22
N LEU A 133 32.67 7.85 2.45
CA LEU A 133 32.83 9.09 1.68
C LEU A 133 33.11 10.30 2.58
N PHE A 134 32.44 10.38 3.74
CA PHE A 134 32.72 11.42 4.72
C PHE A 134 34.15 11.32 5.28
N PHE A 135 34.57 10.14 5.76
CA PHE A 135 35.94 9.97 6.28
C PHE A 135 37.01 10.21 5.21
N LEU A 136 36.73 9.83 3.96
CA LEU A 136 37.58 10.14 2.82
C LEU A 136 37.71 11.66 2.61
N SER A 137 36.61 12.41 2.72
CA SER A 137 36.64 13.88 2.60
C SER A 137 37.54 14.54 3.66
N VAL A 138 37.56 14.02 4.89
CA VAL A 138 38.43 14.51 5.98
C VAL A 138 39.91 14.38 5.62
N LEU A 139 40.27 13.26 4.97
CA LEU A 139 41.63 13.00 4.50
C LEU A 139 41.99 13.87 3.28
N LEU A 140 41.11 13.92 2.27
CA LEU A 140 41.34 14.66 1.03
C LEU A 140 41.51 16.17 1.26
N PHE A 141 40.64 16.76 2.10
CA PHE A 141 40.71 18.18 2.41
C PHE A 141 41.75 18.53 3.47
N ARG A 142 42.49 17.54 4.00
CA ARG A 142 43.52 17.73 5.04
C ARG A 142 42.99 18.51 6.25
N ALA A 143 41.88 18.04 6.82
CA ALA A 143 41.24 18.66 8.00
C ALA A 143 42.22 18.90 9.17
N GLN A 144 43.24 18.04 9.27
CA GLN A 144 44.31 18.10 10.26
C GLN A 144 45.13 19.41 10.21
N SER A 145 45.15 20.10 9.05
CA SER A 145 45.84 21.38 8.90
C SER A 145 45.18 22.52 9.68
N GLY A 146 43.90 22.39 10.08
CA GLY A 146 43.14 23.43 10.76
C GLY A 146 42.89 24.70 9.93
N ALA A 147 43.14 24.63 8.62
CA ALA A 147 42.88 25.73 7.69
C ALA A 147 41.38 25.99 7.58
N VAL A 148 40.98 27.27 7.54
CA VAL A 148 39.56 27.67 7.49
C VAL A 148 38.85 27.09 6.26
N SER A 149 39.50 27.08 5.11
CA SER A 149 38.97 26.50 3.87
C SER A 149 38.76 24.98 3.98
N SER A 150 39.71 24.28 4.59
CA SER A 150 39.65 22.83 4.83
C SER A 150 38.47 22.47 5.74
N LEU A 151 38.26 23.22 6.82
CA LEU A 151 37.14 23.01 7.74
C LEU A 151 35.79 23.23 7.05
N TRP A 152 35.64 24.29 6.24
CA TRP A 152 34.44 24.51 5.44
C TRP A 152 34.20 23.38 4.44
N ALA A 153 35.24 22.90 3.76
CA ALA A 153 35.11 21.80 2.81
C ALA A 153 34.59 20.52 3.49
N VAL A 154 35.09 20.18 4.68
CA VAL A 154 34.62 19.03 5.47
C VAL A 154 33.19 19.21 5.96
N SER A 155 32.84 20.41 6.45
CA SER A 155 31.47 20.73 6.88
C SER A 155 30.47 20.58 5.73
N CYS A 156 30.75 21.19 4.59
CA CYS A 156 29.91 21.06 3.40
C CYS A 156 29.84 19.60 2.92
N SER A 157 30.96 18.86 2.94
CA SER A 157 30.98 17.45 2.54
C SER A 157 30.08 16.60 3.44
N PHE A 158 30.13 16.78 4.75
CA PHE A 158 29.25 16.09 5.68
C PHE A 158 27.77 16.40 5.38
N SER A 159 27.42 17.66 5.17
CA SER A 159 26.05 18.04 4.86
C SER A 159 25.55 17.48 3.54
N VAL A 160 26.39 17.46 2.50
CA VAL A 160 26.07 16.82 1.22
C VAL A 160 25.85 15.32 1.39
N VAL A 161 26.70 14.64 2.16
CA VAL A 161 26.55 13.21 2.48
C VAL A 161 25.23 12.97 3.24
N CYS A 162 24.87 13.82 4.19
CA CYS A 162 23.58 13.70 4.89
C CYS A 162 22.38 13.88 3.95
N ILE A 163 22.40 14.91 3.10
CA ILE A 163 21.34 15.17 2.12
C ILE A 163 21.24 14.00 1.12
N ALA A 164 22.36 13.47 0.65
CA ALA A 164 22.38 12.29 -0.21
C ALA A 164 21.78 11.07 0.49
N GLY A 165 22.05 10.87 1.78
CA GLY A 165 21.43 9.81 2.59
C GLY A 165 19.92 9.96 2.72
N ILE A 166 19.43 11.18 2.98
CA ILE A 166 17.98 11.48 3.02
C ILE A 166 17.35 11.20 1.65
N ALA A 167 17.95 11.70 0.56
CA ALA A 167 17.47 11.49 -0.79
C ALA A 167 17.43 10.00 -1.17
N PHE A 168 18.45 9.23 -0.78
CA PHE A 168 18.48 7.78 -0.97
C PHE A 168 17.32 7.10 -0.23
N LEU A 169 17.11 7.43 1.06
CA LEU A 169 16.00 6.89 1.85
C LEU A 169 14.63 7.22 1.23
N TRP A 170 14.46 8.45 0.75
CA TRP A 170 13.25 8.88 0.06
C TRP A 170 13.01 8.08 -1.21
N ILE A 171 14.03 7.94 -2.09
CA ILE A 171 13.93 7.17 -3.32
C ILE A 171 13.56 5.72 -3.00
N THR A 172 14.22 5.09 -2.03
CA THR A 172 13.91 3.70 -1.66
C THR A 172 12.48 3.53 -1.15
N ASN A 173 11.92 4.50 -0.43
CA ASN A 173 10.52 4.45 0.03
C ASN A 173 9.51 4.74 -1.09
N ILE A 174 9.85 5.63 -2.03
CA ILE A 174 9.03 5.92 -3.22
C ILE A 174 8.97 4.70 -4.15
N THR A 175 10.06 3.95 -4.27
CA THR A 175 10.16 2.78 -5.16
C THR A 175 9.88 1.45 -4.48
N ALA A 176 9.79 1.37 -3.15
CA ALA A 176 9.39 0.14 -2.46
C ALA A 176 8.04 -0.34 -3.02
N GLU A 177 7.74 -1.63 -3.00
CA GLU A 177 6.38 -2.08 -3.27
C GLU A 177 5.49 -1.83 -2.05
N SER A 178 4.19 -1.61 -2.27
CA SER A 178 3.26 -1.44 -1.15
C SER A 178 3.22 -2.74 -0.36
N GLU A 179 3.34 -2.65 0.97
CA GLU A 179 3.12 -3.84 1.79
C GLU A 179 1.70 -4.35 1.53
N ALA A 180 1.58 -5.58 1.04
CA ALA A 180 0.29 -6.24 0.97
C ALA A 180 -0.31 -6.28 2.39
N ASN A 181 -1.57 -5.85 2.52
CA ASN A 181 -2.30 -5.98 3.76
C ASN A 181 -2.47 -7.47 4.05
N ASN A 182 -1.79 -7.97 5.10
CA ASN A 182 -1.76 -9.40 5.43
C ASN A 182 -3.14 -10.01 5.73
N ARG A 183 -4.16 -9.17 5.94
CA ARG A 183 -5.54 -9.62 6.15
C ARG A 183 -6.31 -9.84 4.85
N ASN A 184 -5.83 -9.31 3.73
CA ASN A 184 -6.50 -9.42 2.44
C ASN A 184 -6.11 -10.73 1.76
N ILE A 185 -7.10 -11.57 1.48
CA ILE A 185 -6.97 -12.65 0.53
C ILE A 185 -7.39 -12.08 -0.83
N SER A 186 -6.42 -11.81 -1.70
CA SER A 186 -6.66 -11.12 -2.97
C SER A 186 -7.37 -12.04 -3.97
N LEU A 187 -8.51 -11.59 -4.49
CA LEU A 187 -9.41 -12.34 -5.38
C LEU A 187 -9.26 -11.82 -6.82
N ILE A 188 -8.05 -11.97 -7.36
CA ILE A 188 -7.69 -11.53 -8.72
C ILE A 188 -7.95 -12.67 -9.73
N ASP A 189 -7.68 -13.89 -9.30
CA ASP A 189 -7.90 -15.14 -10.05
C ASP A 189 -9.25 -15.74 -9.62
N GLN A 190 -10.06 -16.09 -10.61
CA GLN A 190 -11.38 -16.67 -10.43
C GLN A 190 -11.36 -18.05 -9.75
N ALA A 191 -10.35 -18.88 -10.03
CA ALA A 191 -10.17 -20.17 -9.38
C ALA A 191 -9.78 -20.03 -7.91
N ILE A 192 -8.93 -19.05 -7.60
CA ILE A 192 -8.61 -18.71 -6.20
C ILE A 192 -9.85 -18.20 -5.49
N ALA A 193 -10.61 -17.30 -6.12
CA ALA A 193 -11.84 -16.76 -5.54
C ALA A 193 -12.87 -17.87 -5.25
N ALA A 194 -13.06 -18.77 -6.20
CA ALA A 194 -13.95 -19.92 -6.06
C ALA A 194 -13.48 -20.88 -4.95
N LYS A 195 -12.17 -21.19 -4.89
CA LYS A 195 -11.61 -22.04 -3.84
C LYS A 195 -11.82 -21.46 -2.45
N VAL A 196 -11.50 -20.18 -2.24
CA VAL A 196 -11.65 -19.54 -0.93
C VAL A 196 -13.12 -19.50 -0.51
N ALA A 197 -14.04 -19.27 -1.46
CA ALA A 197 -15.47 -19.32 -1.22
C ALA A 197 -15.97 -20.75 -0.88
N SER A 198 -15.41 -21.80 -1.51
CA SER A 198 -15.74 -23.19 -1.22
C SER A 198 -15.18 -23.70 0.11
N ASP A 199 -13.96 -23.29 0.45
CA ASP A 199 -13.32 -23.63 1.73
C ASP A 199 -14.20 -23.14 2.89
N TYR A 200 -14.76 -21.94 2.75
CA TYR A 200 -15.75 -21.43 3.71
C TYR A 200 -17.03 -22.27 3.76
N ALA A 201 -17.62 -22.62 2.60
CA ALA A 201 -18.81 -23.48 2.53
C ALA A 201 -18.66 -24.77 3.32
N SER A 202 -17.49 -25.40 3.21
CA SER A 202 -17.21 -26.68 3.87
C SER A 202 -17.19 -26.59 5.41
N THR A 203 -16.98 -25.39 5.95
CA THR A 203 -16.95 -25.12 7.39
C THR A 203 -18.27 -24.58 7.94
N ALA A 204 -19.20 -24.17 7.07
CA ALA A 204 -20.46 -23.58 7.46
C ALA A 204 -21.50 -24.64 7.85
N GLU A 205 -22.32 -24.38 8.88
CA GLU A 205 -23.42 -25.27 9.28
C GLU A 205 -24.57 -25.34 8.26
N LYS A 206 -24.62 -24.40 7.32
CA LYS A 206 -25.60 -24.31 6.24
C LYS A 206 -24.89 -24.01 4.93
N ASP A 207 -25.42 -24.57 3.85
CA ASP A 207 -24.94 -24.29 2.50
C ASP A 207 -25.02 -22.78 2.23
N PRO A 208 -23.90 -22.11 1.90
CA PRO A 208 -23.89 -20.68 1.66
C PRO A 208 -24.57 -20.35 0.33
N ILE A 209 -25.25 -19.21 0.31
CA ILE A 209 -25.87 -18.67 -0.91
C ILE A 209 -24.86 -17.72 -1.54
N TYR A 210 -24.32 -18.09 -2.71
CA TYR A 210 -23.36 -17.25 -3.41
C TYR A 210 -24.06 -16.19 -4.27
N VAL A 211 -23.64 -14.94 -4.12
CA VAL A 211 -24.14 -13.82 -4.94
C VAL A 211 -22.96 -13.12 -5.61
N PRO A 212 -22.75 -13.33 -6.92
CA PRO A 212 -21.76 -12.57 -7.69
C PRO A 212 -22.07 -11.07 -7.62
N THR A 213 -21.08 -10.29 -7.20
CA THR A 213 -21.16 -8.87 -6.92
C THR A 213 -20.02 -8.18 -7.66
N GLY A 214 -20.33 -7.14 -8.42
CA GLY A 214 -19.34 -6.27 -9.04
C GLY A 214 -19.50 -4.83 -8.60
N MET A 215 -18.44 -4.06 -8.82
CA MET A 215 -18.31 -2.66 -8.45
C MET A 215 -17.57 -1.88 -9.53
N TYR A 216 -18.03 -0.65 -9.77
CA TYR A 216 -17.40 0.34 -10.64
C TYR A 216 -17.41 1.70 -9.95
N ILE A 217 -16.24 2.29 -9.67
CA ILE A 217 -16.12 3.59 -9.02
C ILE A 217 -15.86 4.66 -10.08
N GLN A 218 -16.69 5.70 -10.05
CA GLN A 218 -16.60 6.84 -10.95
C GLN A 218 -15.80 7.99 -10.33
N SER A 219 -15.87 8.17 -9.01
CA SER A 219 -15.09 9.21 -8.33
C SER A 219 -14.74 8.86 -6.90
N ILE A 220 -13.59 9.38 -6.45
CA ILE A 220 -13.12 9.34 -5.06
C ILE A 220 -12.73 10.76 -4.66
N GLU A 221 -13.28 11.26 -3.55
CA GLU A 221 -12.92 12.56 -2.98
C GLU A 221 -12.61 12.43 -1.49
N PHE A 222 -11.45 12.91 -1.06
CA PHE A 222 -11.11 13.02 0.35
C PHE A 222 -11.68 14.30 0.94
N THR A 223 -12.79 14.19 1.68
CA THR A 223 -13.41 15.36 2.35
C THR A 223 -12.77 15.68 3.69
N SER A 224 -12.02 14.75 4.28
CA SER A 224 -11.19 14.94 5.45
C SER A 224 -10.14 13.83 5.57
N ALA A 225 -9.30 13.90 6.59
CA ALA A 225 -8.33 12.85 6.93
C ALA A 225 -8.94 11.43 7.03
N ASN A 226 -10.22 11.33 7.37
CA ASN A 226 -10.87 10.07 7.70
C ASN A 226 -12.16 9.82 6.92
N ASN A 227 -12.60 10.75 6.06
CA ASN A 227 -13.86 10.60 5.33
C ASN A 227 -13.58 10.67 3.83
N VAL A 228 -14.07 9.67 3.11
CA VAL A 228 -13.93 9.55 1.67
C VAL A 228 -15.32 9.48 1.06
N THR A 229 -15.60 10.40 0.14
CA THR A 229 -16.82 10.39 -0.68
C THR A 229 -16.56 9.58 -1.93
N LEU A 230 -17.48 8.68 -2.25
CA LEU A 230 -17.39 7.74 -3.36
C LEU A 230 -18.67 7.81 -4.17
N THR A 231 -18.54 7.78 -5.48
CA THR A 231 -19.67 7.57 -6.38
C THR A 231 -19.38 6.45 -7.37
N GLY A 232 -20.41 5.71 -7.75
CA GLY A 232 -20.25 4.62 -8.69
C GLY A 232 -21.45 3.71 -8.81
N TYR A 233 -21.22 2.54 -9.38
CA TYR A 233 -22.19 1.48 -9.55
C TYR A 233 -21.77 0.22 -8.77
N LEU A 234 -22.75 -0.46 -8.20
CA LEU A 234 -22.59 -1.80 -7.64
C LEU A 234 -23.70 -2.65 -8.23
N TRP A 235 -23.38 -3.86 -8.68
CA TRP A 235 -24.38 -4.78 -9.22
C TRP A 235 -24.24 -6.17 -8.61
N GLN A 236 -25.35 -6.90 -8.63
CA GLN A 236 -25.44 -8.28 -8.17
C GLN A 236 -26.17 -9.14 -9.20
N LYS A 237 -25.73 -10.38 -9.36
CA LYS A 237 -26.36 -11.40 -10.19
C LYS A 237 -27.00 -12.45 -9.29
N PHE A 238 -28.29 -12.69 -9.44
CA PHE A 238 -29.05 -13.68 -8.69
C PHE A 238 -29.43 -14.83 -9.60
N SER A 239 -29.09 -16.07 -9.24
CA SER A 239 -29.49 -17.27 -10.01
C SER A 239 -30.93 -17.67 -9.72
N GLU A 240 -31.56 -18.45 -10.60
CA GLU A 240 -32.85 -19.10 -10.35
C GLU A 240 -32.86 -19.91 -9.03
N ASP A 241 -31.75 -20.56 -8.67
CA ASP A 241 -31.64 -21.34 -7.43
C ASP A 241 -31.51 -20.47 -6.16
N THR A 242 -31.33 -19.16 -6.30
CA THR A 242 -31.25 -18.25 -5.15
C THR A 242 -32.62 -18.15 -4.47
N PRO A 243 -32.72 -18.32 -3.15
CA PRO A 243 -34.00 -18.25 -2.44
C PRO A 243 -34.75 -16.94 -2.71
N ASP A 244 -36.07 -17.03 -2.85
CA ASP A 244 -36.92 -15.86 -3.08
C ASP A 244 -36.78 -14.82 -1.97
N SER A 245 -36.51 -15.23 -0.73
CA SER A 245 -36.19 -14.32 0.39
C SER A 245 -35.01 -13.37 0.11
N VAL A 246 -34.04 -13.80 -0.71
CA VAL A 246 -32.87 -12.99 -1.10
C VAL A 246 -33.16 -12.20 -2.38
N LYS A 247 -33.91 -12.77 -3.33
CA LYS A 247 -34.34 -12.07 -4.56
C LYS A 247 -35.35 -10.95 -4.28
N ASP A 248 -36.27 -11.18 -3.33
CA ASP A 248 -37.35 -10.26 -2.99
C ASP A 248 -36.84 -8.99 -2.30
N ILE A 249 -35.65 -9.03 -1.70
CA ILE A 249 -34.97 -7.84 -1.20
C ILE A 249 -34.62 -6.91 -2.36
N ALA A 250 -34.13 -7.47 -3.46
CA ALA A 250 -33.91 -6.70 -4.68
C ALA A 250 -35.24 -6.25 -5.30
N ASN A 251 -36.32 -7.02 -5.16
CA ASN A 251 -37.64 -6.66 -5.70
C ASN A 251 -38.41 -5.63 -4.83
N GLY A 252 -38.11 -5.52 -3.54
CA GLY A 252 -38.75 -4.63 -2.58
C GLY A 252 -38.25 -3.18 -2.60
N GLY A 253 -37.38 -2.82 -3.54
CA GLY A 253 -36.83 -1.48 -3.69
C GLY A 253 -35.66 -1.14 -2.75
N ALA A 254 -35.19 -2.10 -1.94
CA ALA A 254 -33.98 -1.95 -1.15
C ALA A 254 -32.76 -2.40 -1.98
N ALA A 255 -31.60 -1.78 -1.74
CA ALA A 255 -30.35 -2.25 -2.32
C ALA A 255 -30.03 -3.65 -1.79
N GLY A 256 -29.52 -4.55 -2.63
CA GLY A 256 -29.10 -5.91 -2.23
C GLY A 256 -27.84 -5.95 -1.35
N PHE A 257 -27.29 -4.79 -1.01
CA PHE A 257 -26.04 -4.64 -0.26
C PHE A 257 -26.12 -3.54 0.80
N ILE A 258 -25.21 -3.63 1.77
CA ILE A 258 -24.94 -2.63 2.79
C ILE A 258 -23.45 -2.28 2.73
N LEU A 259 -23.13 -1.01 2.96
CA LEU A 259 -21.76 -0.53 3.20
C LEU A 259 -21.62 -0.17 4.68
N PRO A 260 -21.11 -1.08 5.54
CA PRO A 260 -21.16 -0.91 7.00
C PRO A 260 -20.40 0.31 7.52
N GLU A 261 -19.40 0.78 6.77
CA GLU A 261 -18.56 1.92 7.13
C GLU A 261 -19.08 3.26 6.56
N ALA A 262 -20.20 3.22 5.82
CA ALA A 262 -20.80 4.42 5.27
C ALA A 262 -21.53 5.22 6.37
N THR A 263 -21.10 6.47 6.56
CA THR A 263 -21.76 7.43 7.45
C THR A 263 -22.98 8.07 6.80
N LYS A 264 -22.96 8.18 5.46
CA LYS A 264 -24.06 8.62 4.61
C LYS A 264 -24.04 7.77 3.36
N ILE A 265 -25.22 7.36 2.90
CA ILE A 265 -25.36 6.61 1.64
C ILE A 265 -26.67 7.00 0.96
N SER A 266 -26.61 7.19 -0.35
CA SER A 266 -27.75 7.31 -1.24
C SER A 266 -27.58 6.24 -2.31
N VAL A 267 -28.61 5.42 -2.52
CA VAL A 267 -28.59 4.33 -3.50
C VAL A 267 -29.85 4.41 -4.35
N THR A 268 -29.69 4.31 -5.67
CA THR A 268 -30.79 4.30 -6.64
C THR A 268 -30.60 3.14 -7.63
N GLU A 269 -31.63 2.33 -7.82
CA GLU A 269 -31.62 1.30 -8.86
C GLU A 269 -31.47 1.99 -10.23
N SER A 270 -30.51 1.50 -11.02
CA SER A 270 -30.18 2.07 -12.33
C SER A 270 -30.62 1.16 -13.46
N TYR A 271 -30.48 -0.15 -13.30
CA TYR A 271 -30.89 -1.12 -14.30
C TYR A 271 -31.22 -2.48 -13.67
N ARG A 272 -32.08 -3.21 -14.37
CA ARG A 272 -32.47 -4.58 -14.06
C ARG A 272 -32.70 -5.36 -15.34
N GLU A 273 -32.07 -6.51 -15.43
CA GLU A 273 -32.12 -7.37 -16.61
C GLU A 273 -32.30 -8.83 -16.19
N GLU A 274 -33.06 -9.58 -16.98
CA GLU A 274 -33.15 -11.04 -16.87
C GLU A 274 -32.35 -11.65 -18.02
N ASP A 275 -31.27 -12.36 -17.70
CA ASP A 275 -30.38 -13.01 -18.65
C ASP A 275 -30.25 -14.50 -18.34
N GLY A 276 -30.83 -15.35 -19.19
CA GLY A 276 -30.59 -16.80 -19.18
C GLY A 276 -30.82 -17.51 -17.83
N GLY A 277 -31.83 -17.11 -17.05
CA GLY A 277 -32.11 -17.67 -15.72
C GLY A 277 -31.31 -17.00 -14.58
N ARG A 278 -30.74 -15.81 -14.84
CA ARG A 278 -30.14 -14.94 -13.83
C ARG A 278 -30.79 -13.57 -13.87
N THR A 279 -31.09 -13.01 -12.71
CA THR A 279 -31.51 -11.61 -12.56
C THR A 279 -30.29 -10.76 -12.24
N LEU A 280 -29.95 -9.83 -13.12
CA LEU A 280 -28.93 -8.80 -12.88
C LEU A 280 -29.63 -7.53 -12.37
N VAL A 281 -29.16 -7.01 -11.24
CA VAL A 281 -29.64 -5.72 -10.70
C VAL A 281 -28.45 -4.83 -10.40
N GLY A 282 -28.49 -3.59 -10.88
CA GLY A 282 -27.45 -2.60 -10.69
C GLY A 282 -27.95 -1.33 -10.03
N TRP A 283 -27.17 -0.81 -9.09
CA TRP A 283 -27.48 0.41 -8.34
C TRP A 283 -26.37 1.45 -8.53
N ASN A 284 -26.76 2.70 -8.75
CA ASN A 284 -25.89 3.85 -8.58
C ASN A 284 -25.87 4.22 -7.09
N PHE A 285 -24.70 4.49 -6.55
CA PHE A 285 -24.55 4.93 -5.18
C PHE A 285 -23.69 6.18 -5.05
N ASN A 286 -24.00 6.96 -4.02
CA ASN A 286 -23.13 7.99 -3.46
C ASN A 286 -22.98 7.71 -1.96
N ALA A 287 -21.75 7.48 -1.50
CA ALA A 287 -21.46 7.11 -0.13
C ALA A 287 -20.33 7.94 0.47
N VAL A 288 -20.45 8.29 1.75
CA VAL A 288 -19.36 8.87 2.54
C VAL A 288 -18.87 7.81 3.51
N ILE A 289 -17.73 7.20 3.23
CA ILE A 289 -17.13 6.14 4.03
C ILE A 289 -16.13 6.73 5.02
N ARG A 290 -16.19 6.30 6.28
CA ARG A 290 -15.26 6.74 7.32
C ARG A 290 -14.21 5.69 7.61
N GLN A 291 -12.94 6.05 7.43
CA GLN A 291 -11.77 5.17 7.57
C GLN A 291 -10.66 5.85 8.33
N ASN A 292 -9.71 5.04 8.79
CA ASN A 292 -8.53 5.51 9.49
C ASN A 292 -7.31 5.24 8.62
N PHE A 293 -6.70 6.30 8.10
CA PHE A 293 -5.49 6.27 7.28
C PHE A 293 -4.27 6.64 8.13
N ASP A 294 -3.10 6.08 7.81
CA ASP A 294 -1.86 6.32 8.57
C ASP A 294 -0.94 7.32 7.86
N PHE A 295 -1.15 8.60 8.16
CA PHE A 295 -0.33 9.68 7.61
C PHE A 295 1.04 9.86 8.28
N SER A 296 1.46 8.98 9.20
CA SER A 296 2.73 9.13 9.94
C SER A 296 3.95 9.29 9.01
N LYS A 297 3.91 8.64 7.83
CA LYS A 297 4.98 8.68 6.81
C LYS A 297 4.77 9.72 5.72
N TYR A 298 3.81 10.63 5.84
CA TYR A 298 3.57 11.68 4.84
C TYR A 298 4.86 12.46 4.50
N PRO A 299 5.17 12.72 3.22
CA PRO A 299 4.38 12.46 2.01
C PRO A 299 4.70 11.16 1.25
N PHE A 300 5.24 10.16 1.95
CA PHE A 300 5.57 8.84 1.40
C PHE A 300 4.48 7.80 1.68
N ASP A 301 3.32 8.27 2.13
CA ASP A 301 2.16 7.47 2.47
C ASP A 301 1.59 6.75 1.23
N ARG A 302 1.16 5.52 1.49
CA ARG A 302 0.42 4.67 0.57
C ARG A 302 -0.76 4.14 1.34
N GLU A 303 -1.93 4.40 0.82
CA GLU A 303 -3.16 4.06 1.49
C GLU A 303 -3.94 3.07 0.65
N GLU A 304 -4.67 2.21 1.33
CA GLU A 304 -5.64 1.31 0.70
C GLU A 304 -7.02 1.81 1.13
N LEU A 305 -7.79 2.38 0.21
CA LEU A 305 -9.20 2.62 0.43
C LEU A 305 -9.91 1.27 0.30
N TRP A 306 -10.56 0.80 1.37
CA TRP A 306 -11.25 -0.49 1.36
C TRP A 306 -12.77 -0.31 1.41
N ILE A 307 -13.52 -0.87 0.47
CA ILE A 307 -14.98 -0.75 0.46
C ILE A 307 -15.54 -2.08 0.92
N ARG A 308 -15.97 -2.13 2.19
CA ARG A 308 -16.58 -3.32 2.79
C ARG A 308 -18.02 -3.47 2.31
N ILE A 309 -18.34 -4.63 1.74
CA ILE A 309 -19.67 -4.92 1.18
C ILE A 309 -20.29 -6.06 1.97
N TRP A 310 -21.46 -5.81 2.55
CA TRP A 310 -22.30 -6.84 3.15
C TRP A 310 -23.52 -7.12 2.29
N PRO A 311 -24.04 -8.36 2.30
CA PRO A 311 -25.37 -8.61 1.79
C PRO A 311 -26.41 -7.91 2.66
N GLN A 312 -27.50 -7.42 2.05
CA GLN A 312 -28.61 -6.80 2.78
C GLN A 312 -29.21 -7.76 3.83
N ASP A 313 -29.31 -9.05 3.51
CA ASP A 313 -29.62 -10.10 4.49
C ASP A 313 -28.38 -10.84 4.99
N PHE A 314 -27.60 -10.13 5.79
CA PHE A 314 -26.42 -10.66 6.50
C PHE A 314 -26.74 -11.82 7.48
N GLY A 315 -28.01 -12.19 7.67
CA GLY A 315 -28.43 -13.25 8.59
C GLY A 315 -28.63 -14.64 7.97
N GLN A 316 -28.65 -14.78 6.64
CA GLN A 316 -29.01 -16.03 5.95
C GLN A 316 -27.82 -16.81 5.35
N GLY A 317 -26.58 -16.51 5.73
CA GLY A 317 -25.39 -17.20 5.19
C GLY A 317 -25.11 -16.86 3.72
N VAL A 318 -25.50 -15.66 3.28
CA VAL A 318 -25.19 -15.13 1.95
C VAL A 318 -23.71 -14.76 1.88
N VAL A 319 -22.98 -15.33 0.92
CA VAL A 319 -21.57 -15.03 0.67
C VAL A 319 -21.45 -14.28 -0.65
N LEU A 320 -21.03 -13.03 -0.59
CA LEU A 320 -20.79 -12.22 -1.79
C LEU A 320 -19.51 -12.69 -2.46
N THR A 321 -19.56 -12.99 -3.77
CA THR A 321 -18.40 -13.38 -4.58
C THR A 321 -18.11 -12.31 -5.61
N PRO A 322 -16.85 -12.04 -5.99
CA PRO A 322 -16.55 -11.03 -6.99
C PRO A 322 -16.99 -11.49 -8.39
N ASP A 323 -17.70 -10.66 -9.13
CA ASP A 323 -18.12 -10.92 -10.51
C ASP A 323 -16.99 -10.64 -11.52
N LEU A 324 -15.87 -11.35 -11.36
CA LEU A 324 -14.63 -11.13 -12.12
C LEU A 324 -14.80 -11.31 -13.64
N ILE A 325 -15.81 -12.08 -14.07
CA ILE A 325 -16.11 -12.32 -15.49
C ILE A 325 -16.48 -11.01 -16.20
N SER A 326 -17.15 -10.08 -15.52
CA SER A 326 -17.62 -8.80 -16.09
C SER A 326 -16.51 -7.77 -16.33
N TYR A 327 -15.27 -8.06 -15.92
CA TYR A 327 -14.11 -7.19 -16.13
C TYR A 327 -13.26 -7.70 -17.29
N GLY A 328 -12.76 -6.77 -18.13
CA GLY A 328 -11.87 -7.11 -19.25
C GLY A 328 -10.48 -7.60 -18.81
N SER A 329 -9.99 -7.07 -17.70
CA SER A 329 -8.76 -7.51 -17.01
C SER A 329 -9.04 -7.55 -15.51
N THR A 330 -8.36 -8.43 -14.78
CA THR A 330 -8.36 -8.46 -13.32
C THR A 330 -7.00 -8.10 -12.73
N ASP A 331 -5.99 -7.79 -13.55
CA ASP A 331 -4.72 -7.25 -13.08
C ASP A 331 -4.99 -5.97 -12.26
N PRO A 332 -4.56 -5.90 -10.99
CA PRO A 332 -4.75 -4.70 -10.18
C PRO A 332 -4.22 -3.42 -10.82
N ASN A 333 -3.14 -3.50 -11.60
CA ASN A 333 -2.51 -2.36 -12.25
C ASN A 333 -3.33 -1.81 -13.43
N ASP A 334 -4.20 -2.65 -14.02
CA ASP A 334 -5.16 -2.23 -15.05
C ASP A 334 -6.37 -1.51 -14.46
N LEU A 335 -6.42 -1.32 -13.14
CA LEU A 335 -7.46 -0.58 -12.42
C LEU A 335 -8.89 -1.10 -12.71
N PRO A 336 -9.15 -2.42 -12.54
CA PRO A 336 -10.47 -2.99 -12.81
C PRO A 336 -11.51 -2.37 -11.90
N GLY A 337 -12.64 -1.94 -12.48
CA GLY A 337 -13.72 -1.33 -11.73
C GLY A 337 -13.48 0.13 -11.35
N LEU A 338 -12.52 0.81 -11.98
CA LEU A 338 -12.35 2.26 -11.87
C LEU A 338 -12.52 2.90 -13.26
N GLU A 339 -13.02 4.14 -13.27
CA GLU A 339 -12.93 5.01 -14.45
C GLU A 339 -11.45 5.22 -14.82
N LYS A 340 -11.10 5.12 -16.10
CA LYS A 340 -9.69 5.12 -16.55
C LYS A 340 -9.24 6.45 -17.14
N GLU A 341 -10.13 7.12 -17.88
CA GLU A 341 -9.73 8.26 -18.72
C GLU A 341 -9.79 9.58 -17.95
N ASP A 342 -10.87 9.82 -17.21
CA ASP A 342 -11.16 11.10 -16.53
C ASP A 342 -11.24 10.97 -15.00
N PHE A 343 -10.58 9.98 -14.42
CA PHE A 343 -10.60 9.79 -12.96
C PHE A 343 -9.75 10.85 -12.25
N VAL A 344 -10.42 11.80 -11.60
CA VAL A 344 -9.78 12.89 -10.86
C VAL A 344 -9.71 12.55 -9.38
N ILE A 345 -8.49 12.52 -8.84
CA ILE A 345 -8.24 12.45 -7.41
C ILE A 345 -7.09 13.39 -7.03
N GLU A 346 -7.34 14.31 -6.10
CA GLU A 346 -6.36 15.34 -5.77
C GLU A 346 -5.23 14.80 -4.89
N GLY A 347 -3.98 14.99 -5.33
CA GLY A 347 -2.79 14.67 -4.55
C GLY A 347 -2.48 13.19 -4.41
N TRP A 348 -3.16 12.32 -5.17
CA TRP A 348 -2.97 10.87 -5.18
C TRP A 348 -2.82 10.33 -6.60
N ASP A 349 -2.08 9.25 -6.74
CA ASP A 349 -2.03 8.41 -7.94
C ASP A 349 -2.70 7.07 -7.63
N LEU A 350 -3.49 6.57 -8.59
CA LEU A 350 -4.07 5.22 -8.52
C LEU A 350 -2.96 4.20 -8.76
N ALA A 351 -2.74 3.32 -7.78
CA ALA A 351 -1.69 2.29 -7.83
C ALA A 351 -2.25 0.88 -8.03
N GLY A 352 -3.56 0.68 -7.86
CA GLY A 352 -4.21 -0.59 -8.18
C GLY A 352 -5.64 -0.69 -7.68
N ALA A 353 -6.44 -1.59 -8.26
CA ALA A 353 -7.79 -1.90 -7.78
C ALA A 353 -8.06 -3.40 -7.82
N PHE A 354 -8.66 -3.96 -6.76
CA PHE A 354 -8.89 -5.41 -6.70
C PHE A 354 -9.90 -5.80 -5.62
N PHE A 355 -10.55 -6.95 -5.81
CA PHE A 355 -11.38 -7.57 -4.78
C PHE A 355 -10.55 -8.36 -3.78
N SER A 356 -10.98 -8.42 -2.53
CA SER A 356 -10.39 -9.30 -1.52
C SER A 356 -11.42 -9.84 -0.55
N TYR A 357 -11.17 -11.02 0.01
CA TYR A 357 -11.82 -11.43 1.25
C TYR A 357 -11.00 -10.99 2.46
N ARG A 358 -11.70 -10.56 3.51
CA ARG A 358 -11.16 -10.52 4.88
C ARG A 358 -12.02 -11.41 5.76
N GLN A 359 -11.38 -12.23 6.58
CA GLN A 359 -12.07 -13.02 7.60
C GLN A 359 -12.33 -12.13 8.81
N ASN A 360 -13.61 -11.87 9.08
CA ASN A 360 -14.04 -11.05 10.20
C ASN A 360 -14.79 -11.91 11.22
N SER A 361 -14.59 -11.59 12.50
CA SER A 361 -15.26 -12.24 13.62
C SER A 361 -15.97 -11.19 14.46
N TYR A 362 -17.13 -11.54 15.01
CA TYR A 362 -17.95 -10.71 15.88
C TYR A 362 -18.18 -11.40 17.22
N ASP A 363 -18.19 -10.60 18.28
CA ASP A 363 -18.55 -11.03 19.63
C ASP A 363 -20.08 -11.08 19.85
N THR A 364 -20.87 -10.79 18.82
CA THR A 364 -22.33 -10.73 18.86
C THR A 364 -22.96 -11.39 17.65
N ASN A 365 -24.22 -11.80 17.76
CA ASN A 365 -25.07 -12.22 16.63
C ASN A 365 -26.03 -11.13 16.16
N PHE A 366 -25.85 -9.89 16.62
CA PHE A 366 -26.76 -8.78 16.33
C PHE A 366 -28.22 -9.09 16.72
N GLY A 367 -28.42 -9.97 17.71
CA GLY A 367 -29.74 -10.44 18.16
C GLY A 367 -30.41 -11.48 17.27
N LYS A 368 -29.77 -11.95 16.18
CA LYS A 368 -30.28 -12.99 15.29
C LYS A 368 -29.71 -14.35 15.66
N GLN A 369 -30.54 -15.27 16.17
CA GLN A 369 -30.10 -16.65 16.46
C GLN A 369 -29.59 -17.39 15.23
N SER A 370 -30.04 -17.01 14.03
CA SER A 370 -29.62 -17.64 12.77
C SER A 370 -28.35 -17.04 12.15
N PHE A 371 -27.69 -16.08 12.80
CA PHE A 371 -26.53 -15.42 12.23
C PHE A 371 -25.31 -16.35 12.16
N VAL A 372 -24.93 -16.71 10.93
CA VAL A 372 -23.83 -17.65 10.66
C VAL A 372 -22.45 -16.95 10.72
N GLY A 373 -22.41 -15.63 10.54
CA GLY A 373 -21.16 -14.87 10.35
C GLY A 373 -20.39 -14.50 11.62
N GLN A 374 -20.59 -15.17 12.76
CA GLN A 374 -19.94 -14.78 14.03
C GLN A 374 -18.43 -15.00 14.04
N LYS A 375 -17.94 -16.01 13.33
CA LYS A 375 -16.54 -16.40 13.41
C LYS A 375 -15.98 -16.63 12.01
N ASP A 376 -14.87 -15.96 11.74
CA ASP A 376 -14.03 -16.08 10.55
C ASP A 376 -14.83 -16.02 9.23
N PHE A 377 -15.87 -15.18 9.20
CA PHE A 377 -16.76 -15.02 8.05
C PHE A 377 -16.06 -14.25 6.92
N PRO A 378 -16.04 -14.76 5.68
CA PRO A 378 -15.41 -14.10 4.55
C PRO A 378 -16.30 -12.98 4.05
N GLU A 379 -15.82 -11.76 4.20
CA GLU A 379 -16.53 -10.59 3.73
C GLU A 379 -15.83 -9.99 2.54
N LEU A 380 -16.63 -9.59 1.54
CA LEU A 380 -16.12 -9.05 0.30
C LEU A 380 -15.71 -7.59 0.49
N TYR A 381 -14.49 -7.28 0.08
CA TYR A 381 -13.97 -5.92 0.01
C TYR A 381 -13.59 -5.62 -1.44
N PHE A 382 -13.84 -4.39 -1.87
CA PHE A 382 -13.21 -3.81 -3.05
C PHE A 382 -12.18 -2.79 -2.61
N ASN A 383 -10.92 -2.97 -3.01
CA ASN A 383 -9.81 -2.15 -2.53
C ASN A 383 -9.26 -1.30 -3.66
N VAL A 384 -8.95 -0.04 -3.36
CA VAL A 384 -8.25 0.88 -4.24
C VAL A 384 -6.95 1.30 -3.55
N ARG A 385 -5.81 0.96 -4.15
CA ARG A 385 -4.49 1.38 -3.69
C ARG A 385 -4.19 2.77 -4.21
N LEU A 386 -3.79 3.64 -3.30
CA LEU A 386 -3.48 5.04 -3.54
C LEU A 386 -2.04 5.31 -3.15
N LYS A 387 -1.33 6.04 -4.00
CA LYS A 387 0.05 6.48 -3.74
C LYS A 387 0.09 7.99 -3.69
N ARG A 388 0.70 8.58 -2.66
CA ARG A 388 0.81 10.03 -2.55
C ARG A 388 1.66 10.60 -3.69
N GLN A 389 1.21 11.72 -4.27
CA GLN A 389 2.02 12.50 -5.21
C GLN A 389 3.12 13.26 -4.47
N PHE A 390 4.27 12.60 -4.33
CA PHE A 390 5.42 13.12 -3.57
C PHE A 390 5.84 14.53 -4.02
N LEU A 391 5.94 14.78 -5.33
CA LEU A 391 6.46 16.04 -5.85
C LEU A 391 5.58 17.24 -5.45
N ASN A 392 4.26 17.07 -5.48
CA ASN A 392 3.31 18.11 -5.10
C ASN A 392 3.43 18.46 -3.61
N ALA A 393 3.53 17.45 -2.76
CA ALA A 393 3.72 17.65 -1.32
C ALA A 393 5.09 18.27 -0.98
N PHE A 394 6.14 17.86 -1.70
CA PHE A 394 7.50 18.41 -1.57
C PHE A 394 7.53 19.90 -1.94
N VAL A 395 7.02 20.26 -3.11
CA VAL A 395 7.02 21.64 -3.62
C VAL A 395 6.25 22.56 -2.68
N SER A 396 5.04 22.17 -2.29
CA SER A 396 4.13 23.01 -1.50
C SER A 396 4.65 23.29 -0.08
N ASN A 397 5.35 22.33 0.54
CA ASN A 397 5.73 22.43 1.95
C ASN A 397 7.21 22.68 2.18
N LEU A 398 8.10 22.08 1.39
CA LEU A 398 9.55 22.13 1.64
C LEU A 398 10.23 23.32 0.97
N ILE A 399 9.78 23.79 -0.20
CA ILE A 399 10.41 24.96 -0.87
C ILE A 399 10.35 26.24 -0.01
N PRO A 400 9.20 26.61 0.59
CA PRO A 400 9.15 27.76 1.49
C PRO A 400 10.08 27.59 2.69
N LEU A 401 10.14 26.37 3.23
CA LEU A 401 10.98 26.06 4.38
C LEU A 401 12.48 26.13 4.05
N PHE A 402 12.89 25.61 2.89
CA PHE A 402 14.26 25.76 2.39
C PHE A 402 14.68 27.21 2.26
N SER A 403 13.76 28.07 1.80
CA SER A 403 14.01 29.51 1.72
C SER A 403 14.28 30.12 3.10
N VAL A 404 13.52 29.72 4.12
CA VAL A 404 13.76 30.15 5.51
C VAL A 404 15.09 29.66 6.05
N ILE A 405 15.45 28.40 5.82
CA ILE A 405 16.73 27.80 6.25
C ILE A 405 17.91 28.56 5.62
N LEU A 406 17.84 28.86 4.32
CA LEU A 406 18.86 29.64 3.63
C LEU A 406 18.97 31.08 4.16
N LEU A 407 17.85 31.76 4.36
CA LEU A 407 17.82 33.11 4.93
C LEU A 407 18.36 33.13 6.36
N LEU A 408 18.02 32.13 7.16
CA LEU A 408 18.52 31.99 8.53
C LEU A 408 20.04 31.80 8.57
N PHE A 409 20.58 31.00 7.64
CA PHE A 409 22.03 30.86 7.48
C PHE A 409 22.69 32.18 7.06
N ALA A 410 22.07 32.94 6.15
CA ALA A 410 22.55 34.26 5.77
C ALA A 410 22.59 35.21 6.98
N VAL A 411 21.55 35.21 7.82
CA VAL A 411 21.53 35.98 9.08
C VAL A 411 22.66 35.53 10.01
N LEU A 412 22.89 34.22 10.18
CA LEU A 412 23.97 33.69 11.01
C LEU A 412 25.37 34.13 10.53
N MET A 413 25.56 34.23 9.21
CA MET A 413 26.82 34.72 8.61
C MET A 413 27.11 36.20 8.94
N LEU A 414 26.07 36.99 9.21
CA LEU A 414 26.19 38.40 9.62
C LEU A 414 26.52 38.58 11.11
N ILE A 415 26.28 37.56 11.95
CA ILE A 415 26.53 37.65 13.40
C ILE A 415 28.03 37.60 13.69
N ARG A 416 28.58 38.71 14.17
CA ARG A 416 29.99 38.87 14.58
C ARG A 416 30.11 38.91 16.11
N ALA A 417 31.11 38.23 16.67
CA ALA A 417 31.40 38.25 18.11
C ALA A 417 32.32 39.43 18.48
N SER A 418 33.19 39.86 17.56
CA SER A 418 34.09 41.01 17.74
C SER A 418 33.36 42.36 17.63
N GLU A 419 33.77 43.35 18.43
CA GLU A 419 33.19 44.71 18.38
C GLU A 419 33.44 45.40 17.03
N ALA A 420 34.65 45.28 16.48
CA ALA A 420 34.99 45.82 15.16
C ALA A 420 34.14 45.18 14.05
N GLY A 421 33.91 43.86 14.11
CA GLY A 421 33.03 43.16 13.16
C GLY A 421 31.57 43.59 13.27
N ARG A 422 31.06 43.84 14.49
CA ARG A 422 29.68 44.33 14.71
C ARG A 422 29.44 45.70 14.08
N GLN A 423 30.42 46.60 14.13
CA GLN A 423 30.30 47.95 13.54
C GLN A 423 30.32 47.95 12.01
N VAL A 424 31.11 47.07 11.37
CA VAL A 424 31.23 47.00 9.90
C VAL A 424 29.92 46.62 9.22
N PHE A 425 29.15 45.71 9.82
CA PHE A 425 27.88 45.23 9.24
C PHE A 425 26.65 45.96 9.79
N GLY A 426 26.81 46.88 10.76
CA GLY A 426 25.72 47.64 11.36
C GLY A 426 24.62 46.79 12.01
N PHE A 427 24.90 45.52 12.31
CA PHE A 427 23.91 44.53 12.70
C PHE A 427 23.85 44.40 14.23
N SER A 428 22.68 44.67 14.81
CA SER A 428 22.45 44.56 16.25
C SER A 428 21.79 43.22 16.62
N THR A 429 21.92 42.81 17.89
CA THR A 429 21.19 41.66 18.43
C THR A 429 19.68 41.82 18.27
N ALA A 430 19.15 43.05 18.40
CA ALA A 430 17.74 43.34 18.18
C ALA A 430 17.33 43.06 16.73
N SER A 431 18.16 43.44 15.74
CA SER A 431 17.92 43.16 14.32
C SER A 431 17.83 41.65 14.06
N VAL A 432 18.75 40.85 14.61
CA VAL A 432 18.73 39.38 14.47
C VAL A 432 17.47 38.79 15.08
N LEU A 433 17.07 39.24 16.27
CA LEU A 433 15.82 38.81 16.90
C LEU A 433 14.60 39.18 16.05
N SER A 434 14.57 40.36 15.44
CA SER A 434 13.51 40.75 14.51
C SER A 434 13.46 39.86 13.27
N PHE A 435 14.61 39.53 12.66
CA PHE A 435 14.66 38.59 11.54
C PHE A 435 14.20 37.18 11.95
N CYS A 436 14.68 36.66 13.08
CA CYS A 436 14.26 35.35 13.59
C CYS A 436 12.75 35.34 13.89
N GLY A 437 12.20 36.42 14.46
CA GLY A 437 10.76 36.55 14.70
C GLY A 437 9.93 36.55 13.42
N GLY A 438 10.37 37.28 12.40
CA GLY A 438 9.71 37.29 11.08
C GLY A 438 9.75 35.93 10.39
N LEU A 439 10.92 35.28 10.37
CA LEU A 439 11.07 33.93 9.81
C LEU A 439 10.27 32.89 10.60
N PHE A 440 10.24 32.99 11.94
CA PHE A 440 9.45 32.11 12.79
C PHE A 440 7.95 32.20 12.48
N PHE A 441 7.42 33.40 12.26
CA PHE A 441 6.03 33.58 11.83
C PHE A 441 5.74 32.88 10.50
N VAL A 442 6.64 33.02 9.51
CA VAL A 442 6.51 32.33 8.21
C VAL A 442 6.48 30.81 8.39
N VAL A 443 7.38 30.25 9.22
CA VAL A 443 7.43 28.80 9.47
C VAL A 443 6.18 28.31 10.20
N ILE A 444 5.68 29.05 11.19
CA ILE A 444 4.42 28.71 11.87
C ILE A 444 3.26 28.68 10.88
N LEU A 445 3.12 29.71 10.04
CA LEU A 445 2.03 29.76 9.08
C LEU A 445 2.10 28.60 8.09
N ALA A 446 3.29 28.28 7.59
CA ALA A 446 3.51 27.14 6.73
C ALA A 446 3.18 25.79 7.43
N HIS A 447 3.55 25.64 8.71
CA HIS A 447 3.23 24.44 9.49
C HIS A 447 1.72 24.32 9.75
N LEU A 448 1.03 25.42 10.07
CA LEU A 448 -0.42 25.42 10.25
C LEU A 448 -1.16 25.01 8.96
N ASN A 449 -0.69 25.46 7.80
CA ASN A 449 -1.25 25.07 6.50
C ASN A 449 -1.04 23.58 6.21
N LEU A 450 0.13 23.04 6.51
CA LEU A 450 0.38 21.60 6.42
C LEU A 450 -0.63 20.81 7.27
N ARG A 451 -0.81 21.23 8.53
CA ARG A 451 -1.70 20.53 9.47
C ARG A 451 -3.17 20.61 9.06
N SER A 452 -3.63 21.75 8.57
CA SER A 452 -5.01 21.93 8.13
C SER A 452 -5.34 21.12 6.87
N SER A 453 -4.37 20.94 5.96
CA SER A 453 -4.57 20.19 4.71
C SER A 453 -4.71 18.67 4.90
N ILE A 454 -3.97 18.09 5.84
CA ILE A 454 -3.96 16.63 6.04
C ILE A 454 -4.98 16.22 7.11
N GLY A 455 -5.15 17.03 8.16
CA GLY A 455 -6.05 16.70 9.29
C GLY A 455 -5.63 15.44 10.07
N ALA A 456 -4.38 15.01 9.95
CA ALA A 456 -3.85 13.79 10.55
C ALA A 456 -3.99 13.78 12.08
N GLN A 457 -4.12 12.59 12.65
CA GLN A 457 -3.97 12.35 14.09
C GLN A 457 -2.51 11.91 14.36
N GLY A 458 -1.83 12.55 15.31
CA GLY A 458 -0.42 12.26 15.63
C GLY A 458 0.61 13.12 14.88
N ILE A 459 1.89 12.82 15.07
CA ILE A 459 3.02 13.55 14.44
C ILE A 459 3.32 12.90 13.08
N ILE A 460 3.44 13.72 12.04
CA ILE A 460 3.83 13.24 10.70
C ILE A 460 5.32 13.50 10.45
N TYR A 461 5.95 12.65 9.63
CA TYR A 461 7.37 12.75 9.32
C TYR A 461 7.76 14.16 8.83
N LEU A 462 6.96 14.78 7.96
CA LEU A 462 7.26 16.10 7.42
C LEU A 462 7.31 17.22 8.49
N GLU A 463 6.58 17.08 9.61
CA GLU A 463 6.63 18.04 10.72
C GLU A 463 8.02 18.11 11.36
N SER A 464 8.82 17.05 11.25
CA SER A 464 10.21 17.06 11.73
C SER A 464 11.05 18.16 11.10
N PHE A 465 10.82 18.49 9.83
CA PHE A 465 11.53 19.59 9.16
C PHE A 465 11.20 20.94 9.79
N TYR A 466 9.95 21.15 10.18
CA TYR A 466 9.51 22.36 10.88
C TYR A 466 10.09 22.40 12.29
N PHE A 467 10.07 21.28 13.03
CA PHE A 467 10.66 21.21 14.38
C PHE A 467 12.16 21.50 14.36
N VAL A 468 12.92 20.89 13.47
CA VAL A 468 14.37 21.17 13.33
C VAL A 468 14.60 22.63 12.94
N THR A 469 13.74 23.22 12.10
CA THR A 469 13.81 24.64 11.74
C THR A 469 13.51 25.56 12.93
N TYR A 470 12.55 25.23 13.80
CA TYR A 470 12.29 25.96 15.03
C TYR A 470 13.49 25.91 15.98
N PHE A 471 14.11 24.74 16.16
CA PHE A 471 15.34 24.61 16.93
C PHE A 471 16.48 25.44 16.33
N ALA A 472 16.62 25.46 15.00
CA ALA A 472 17.61 26.29 14.31
C ALA A 472 17.38 27.79 14.54
N LEU A 473 16.13 28.26 14.42
CA LEU A 473 15.75 29.65 14.68
C LEU A 473 16.08 30.09 16.10
N LEU A 474 15.70 29.27 17.09
CA LEU A 474 16.01 29.52 18.49
C LEU A 474 17.54 29.52 18.74
N SER A 475 18.26 28.58 18.12
CA SER A 475 19.71 28.48 18.25
C SER A 475 20.43 29.70 17.67
N VAL A 476 19.98 30.22 16.53
CA VAL A 476 20.56 31.43 15.92
C VAL A 476 20.23 32.69 16.73
N ALA A 477 19.01 32.81 17.25
CA ALA A 477 18.63 33.90 18.14
C ALA A 477 19.47 33.89 19.42
N LEU A 478 19.62 32.72 20.06
CA LEU A 478 20.44 32.54 21.25
C LEU A 478 21.92 32.84 20.95
N ASN A 479 22.44 32.38 19.81
CA ASN A 479 23.79 32.68 19.38
C ASN A 479 24.03 34.20 19.25
N SER A 480 23.05 34.95 18.74
CA SER A 480 23.15 36.41 18.65
C SER A 480 23.23 37.09 20.02
N ILE A 481 22.45 36.62 20.99
CA ILE A 481 22.45 37.16 22.36
C ILE A 481 23.80 36.86 23.03
N LEU A 482 24.25 35.61 22.94
CA LEU A 482 25.50 35.18 23.55
C LEU A 482 26.72 35.85 22.91
N SER A 483 26.70 36.10 21.59
CA SER A 483 27.78 36.83 20.90
C SER A 483 27.89 38.29 21.33
N ALA A 484 26.83 38.86 21.89
CA ALA A 484 26.80 40.22 22.43
C ALA A 484 27.00 40.27 23.96
N SER A 485 27.01 39.11 24.63
CA SER A 485 27.20 39.01 26.07
C SER A 485 28.66 39.28 26.46
N PRO A 486 28.92 39.87 27.64
CA PRO A 486 30.28 40.00 28.17
C PRO A 486 30.87 38.66 28.67
N VAL A 487 30.07 37.60 28.75
CA VAL A 487 30.52 36.26 29.19
C VAL A 487 31.16 35.54 28.02
N GLU A 488 32.47 35.32 28.08
CA GLU A 488 33.23 34.65 27.02
C GLU A 488 32.95 33.14 26.96
N PHE A 489 31.98 32.75 26.12
CA PHE A 489 31.80 31.35 25.76
C PHE A 489 32.82 30.92 24.69
N ARG A 490 33.69 29.97 25.05
CA ARG A 490 34.80 29.50 24.19
C ARG A 490 34.35 29.04 22.79
N LEU A 491 33.16 28.47 22.63
CA LEU A 491 32.65 28.01 21.34
C LEU A 491 32.15 29.16 20.45
N ILE A 492 31.58 30.21 21.04
CA ILE A 492 30.92 31.32 20.32
C ILE A 492 31.93 32.42 19.99
N HIS A 493 32.85 32.73 20.92
CA HIS A 493 33.88 33.74 20.70
C HIS A 493 35.08 33.21 19.88
N PHE A 494 35.15 31.91 19.62
CA PHE A 494 36.22 31.33 18.81
C PHE A 494 36.19 31.85 17.37
N ARG A 495 37.28 32.53 16.98
CA ARG A 495 37.47 33.10 15.63
C ARG A 495 36.24 33.85 15.12
N ASP A 496 35.64 34.69 15.98
CA ASP A 496 34.50 35.54 15.62
C ASP A 496 33.27 34.74 15.15
N ASN A 497 32.74 33.87 16.03
CA ASN A 497 31.55 33.04 15.77
C ASN A 497 31.73 32.02 14.62
N PHE A 498 32.97 31.58 14.38
CA PHE A 498 33.28 30.68 13.26
C PHE A 498 32.67 29.29 13.42
N ILE A 499 32.73 28.72 14.63
CA ILE A 499 32.29 27.33 14.88
C ILE A 499 30.78 27.21 14.65
N THR A 500 29.98 28.16 15.14
CA THR A 500 28.52 28.12 14.95
C THR A 500 28.14 28.19 13.47
N ARG A 501 28.80 29.07 12.70
CA ARG A 501 28.59 29.15 11.23
C ARG A 501 28.97 27.85 10.54
N LEU A 502 30.07 27.24 10.95
CA LEU A 502 30.57 25.99 10.39
C LEU A 502 29.65 24.81 10.68
N LEU A 503 29.05 24.75 11.88
CA LEU A 503 28.23 23.63 12.33
C LEU A 503 26.75 23.72 11.91
N TYR A 504 26.30 24.87 11.42
CA TYR A 504 24.89 25.09 11.03
C TYR A 504 24.37 23.99 10.09
N TRP A 505 25.00 23.83 8.92
CA TRP A 505 24.56 22.83 7.93
C TRP A 505 24.75 21.40 8.43
N PRO A 506 25.90 21.01 9.02
CA PRO A 506 26.08 19.66 9.55
C PRO A 506 25.05 19.25 10.61
N LEU A 507 24.77 20.14 11.57
CA LEU A 507 23.80 19.85 12.62
C LEU A 507 22.38 19.77 12.05
N PHE A 508 22.03 20.69 11.14
CA PHE A 508 20.71 20.70 10.51
C PHE A 508 20.47 19.44 9.67
N SER A 509 21.36 19.14 8.72
CA SER A 509 21.22 17.97 7.84
C SER A 509 21.41 16.65 8.59
N GLY A 510 22.29 16.62 9.59
CA GLY A 510 22.53 15.45 10.43
C GLY A 510 21.32 15.10 11.30
N ALA A 511 20.68 16.10 11.93
CA ALA A 511 19.45 15.90 12.69
C ALA A 511 18.33 15.35 11.81
N LEU A 512 18.15 15.92 10.61
CA LEU A 512 17.15 15.42 9.65
C LEU A 512 17.45 14.00 9.19
N LEU A 513 18.72 13.66 8.91
CA LEU A 513 19.10 12.30 8.54
C LEU A 513 18.78 11.30 9.66
N ILE A 514 19.12 11.63 10.91
CA ILE A 514 18.83 10.77 12.07
C ILE A 514 17.33 10.53 12.19
N ILE A 515 16.51 11.58 12.10
CA ILE A 515 15.05 11.45 12.17
C ILE A 515 14.52 10.62 10.99
N THR A 516 15.05 10.83 9.79
CA THR A 516 14.67 10.06 8.58
C THR A 516 15.01 8.59 8.72
N LEU A 517 16.16 8.26 9.34
CA LEU A 517 16.51 6.89 9.67
C LEU A 517 15.50 6.28 10.65
N PHE A 518 15.16 6.98 11.75
CA PHE A 518 14.16 6.47 12.69
C PHE A 518 12.76 6.29 12.08
N ALA A 519 12.40 7.09 11.07
CA ALA A 519 11.10 7.00 10.42
C ALA A 519 10.99 5.84 9.41
N PHE A 520 12.11 5.43 8.80
CA PHE A 520 12.11 4.53 7.63
C PHE A 520 13.03 3.29 7.74
N ALA A 521 13.90 3.21 8.74
CA ALA A 521 14.78 2.06 9.00
C ALA A 521 14.20 1.15 10.09
#